data_AF-A0A8H4W6D7-F1
#
_entry.id   AF-A0A8H4W6D7-F1
#
_cell.length_a   1.000
_cell.length_b   1.000
_cell.length_c   1.000
_cell.angle_alpha   90.00
_cell.angle_beta   90.00
_cell.angle_gamma   90.00
#
_symmetry.space_group_name_H-M   'P 1'
#
loop_
_entity.id
_entity.type
_entity.pdbx_description
1 polymer ?
#
loop_
_entity_poly.entity_id
_entity_poly.type
_entity_poly.pdbx_seq_one_letter_code
_entity_poly.pdbx_strand_id
1 'polypeptide(L)'
;MVQESRKGLFTTRRGVESRDSAEQVLPKEMDGNRKDDQGWGRKADSASQELADIQKSSDLSLAVACRDVDVRNVKAIIIGPPDTPYEFGFFEFAVRFGKEYPGKAPSVNATTTNGGRCRFNPNIYAQGKVCLSILGTWRGERGEEWSSAQGLESILISIQSLMSTNPYENEPGFETANDENDKKNQKDYVAKIRHESLRISVIQRLEEYLGISPAGTLIPHVSSSGADSEGEDDIDHEYDETSVNFEPFRDLTKRRFLWYYDSYLLAISKAKTEVKDGQQFTRMPFECTGNCMEGKFNYTELERRLKLIKKTLDAETARWASEGLVVKKREGGTAANLQRQYEQVVESYKRNKNVTLDIELVDQNPFVWTITYFGRPMTNLDGGLFRIKLFFSPQFPEVQPRARFETSLFHHRIAADGTPCYTTKRAEDVKSHIEAIIHALEEVSPPYDPRTLVNPEAAKLFWGSEEDKKMYNRKLRRAVQRSME
;
A
#
# COMPACT_ATOMS: atom_id res chain seq x y z
N MET A 1 -18.10 8.83 65.84
CA MET A 1 -18.05 8.91 67.31
C MET A 1 -18.43 7.51 67.82
N VAL A 2 -17.55 6.87 68.60
CA VAL A 2 -17.75 5.60 69.35
C VAL A 2 -17.73 4.33 68.46
N GLN A 3 -16.65 3.53 68.33
CA GLN A 3 -16.00 2.56 69.27
C GLN A 3 -17.05 1.62 69.91
N GLU A 4 -16.97 0.28 69.96
CA GLU A 4 -15.97 -0.64 70.51
C GLU A 4 -16.58 -2.07 70.40
N SER A 5 -15.85 -3.09 69.96
CA SER A 5 -15.16 -4.13 70.77
C SER A 5 -15.98 -5.34 71.27
N ARG A 6 -15.57 -6.51 70.73
CA ARG A 6 -15.12 -7.75 71.40
C ARG A 6 -16.10 -8.76 72.04
N LYS A 7 -16.05 -9.97 71.44
CA LYS A 7 -15.68 -11.31 71.98
C LYS A 7 -16.59 -12.05 72.98
N GLY A 8 -16.81 -13.35 72.66
CA GLY A 8 -17.12 -14.47 73.57
C GLY A 8 -17.61 -15.68 72.76
N LEU A 9 -16.77 -16.63 72.31
CA LEU A 9 -16.15 -17.80 72.98
C LEU A 9 -17.09 -19.00 73.24
N PHE A 10 -16.89 -20.07 72.44
CA PHE A 10 -16.91 -21.53 72.71
C PHE A 10 -18.16 -22.26 73.25
N THR A 11 -18.61 -23.30 72.51
CA THR A 11 -18.61 -24.76 72.88
C THR A 11 -19.23 -25.58 71.72
N THR A 12 -18.51 -26.44 70.97
CA THR A 12 -18.35 -27.93 71.07
C THR A 12 -19.66 -28.70 71.37
N ARG A 13 -20.08 -29.81 70.75
CA ARG A 13 -19.47 -30.95 70.01
C ARG A 13 -20.68 -31.87 69.59
N ARG A 14 -20.83 -32.42 68.38
CA ARG A 14 -20.53 -33.81 67.90
C ARG A 14 -21.38 -34.01 66.62
N GLY A 15 -20.81 -34.35 65.47
CA GLY A 15 -20.55 -35.74 64.99
C GLY A 15 -21.45 -35.98 63.75
N VAL A 16 -21.17 -36.77 62.71
CA VAL A 16 -20.12 -37.72 62.25
C VAL A 16 -20.37 -37.81 60.71
N GLU A 17 -19.39 -37.83 59.81
CA GLU A 17 -18.93 -39.02 59.02
C GLU A 17 -18.02 -38.49 57.87
N SER A 18 -16.70 -38.70 57.92
CA SER A 18 -15.89 -39.73 57.23
C SER A 18 -15.79 -39.64 55.69
N ARG A 19 -14.61 -39.24 55.18
CA ARG A 19 -13.73 -40.06 54.31
C ARG A 19 -12.43 -39.33 53.94
N ASP A 20 -11.42 -40.15 53.69
CA ASP A 20 -9.97 -39.90 53.68
C ASP A 20 -9.43 -38.80 52.75
N SER A 21 -8.35 -38.17 53.21
CA SER A 21 -7.53 -37.19 52.49
C SER A 21 -6.29 -37.85 51.91
N ALA A 22 -6.08 -37.69 50.60
CA ALA A 22 -4.79 -37.87 49.96
C ALA A 22 -4.30 -36.49 49.47
N GLU A 23 -3.13 -36.11 49.95
CA GLU A 23 -2.39 -34.89 49.68
C GLU A 23 -1.86 -34.89 48.22
N GLN A 24 -2.22 -33.88 47.42
CA GLN A 24 -1.49 -33.51 46.21
C GLN A 24 -1.18 -32.02 46.24
N VAL A 25 0.12 -31.72 46.19
CA VAL A 25 0.72 -30.40 46.14
C VAL A 25 0.44 -29.76 44.78
N LEU A 26 -0.36 -28.69 44.74
CA LEU A 26 -0.48 -27.81 43.57
C LEU A 26 0.64 -26.77 43.57
N PRO A 27 1.29 -26.48 42.43
CA PRO A 27 2.31 -25.45 42.32
C PRO A 27 1.70 -24.05 42.40
N LYS A 28 2.41 -23.16 43.11
CA LYS A 28 2.07 -21.73 43.27
C LYS A 28 1.91 -21.06 41.91
N GLU A 29 0.73 -20.49 41.65
CA GLU A 29 0.54 -19.50 40.59
C GLU A 29 1.49 -18.31 40.84
N MET A 30 2.38 -18.03 39.89
CA MET A 30 3.06 -16.74 39.78
C MET A 30 2.03 -15.71 39.32
N ASP A 31 1.45 -15.01 40.28
CA ASP A 31 0.57 -13.87 40.05
C ASP A 31 1.43 -12.67 39.59
N GLY A 32 1.73 -12.64 38.30
CA GLY A 32 2.47 -11.59 37.62
C GLY A 32 1.67 -11.02 36.46
N ASN A 33 1.23 -9.77 36.61
CA ASN A 33 0.81 -8.87 35.52
C ASN A 33 -0.66 -8.82 35.05
N ARG A 34 -1.63 -8.72 35.98
CA ARG A 34 -3.04 -8.36 35.63
C ARG A 34 -3.39 -6.86 35.72
N LYS A 35 -2.45 -5.98 36.12
CA LYS A 35 -2.72 -4.53 36.27
C LYS A 35 -2.27 -3.67 35.08
N ASP A 36 -1.44 -4.21 34.20
CA ASP A 36 -0.87 -3.47 33.06
C ASP A 36 -1.80 -3.39 31.83
N ASP A 37 -2.77 -4.30 31.71
CA ASP A 37 -3.66 -4.38 30.54
C ASP A 37 -4.83 -3.38 30.57
N GLN A 38 -5.32 -3.01 31.76
CA GLN A 38 -6.48 -2.12 31.87
C GLN A 38 -6.20 -0.67 31.41
N GLY A 39 -4.93 -0.22 31.53
CA GLY A 39 -4.52 1.11 31.07
C GLY A 39 -4.26 1.18 29.56
N TRP A 40 -3.95 0.04 28.93
CA TRP A 40 -3.79 -0.04 27.48
C TRP A 40 -5.14 -0.05 26.76
N GLY A 41 -6.18 -0.68 27.31
CA GLY A 41 -7.50 -0.78 26.65
C GLY A 41 -8.00 0.54 26.04
N ARG A 42 -8.12 1.60 26.86
CA ARG A 42 -8.57 2.94 26.37
C ARG A 42 -7.60 3.61 25.39
N LYS A 43 -6.30 3.29 25.44
CA LYS A 43 -5.28 3.84 24.54
C LYS A 43 -5.23 3.08 23.21
N ALA A 44 -5.44 1.77 23.27
CA ALA A 44 -5.62 0.90 22.12
C ALA A 44 -6.85 1.34 21.33
N ASP A 45 -7.94 1.72 21.99
CA ASP A 45 -9.15 2.22 21.34
C ASP A 45 -8.86 3.47 20.47
N SER A 46 -8.05 4.42 20.96
CA SER A 46 -7.65 5.61 20.19
C SER A 46 -6.78 5.24 18.98
N ALA A 47 -5.74 4.43 19.18
CA ALA A 47 -4.84 4.03 18.10
C ALA A 47 -5.58 3.20 17.03
N SER A 48 -6.44 2.27 17.44
CA SER A 48 -7.26 1.47 16.53
C SER A 48 -8.26 2.31 15.75
N GLN A 49 -8.87 3.32 16.39
CA GLN A 49 -9.75 4.26 15.70
C GLN A 49 -8.99 5.07 14.64
N GLU A 50 -7.82 5.62 14.97
CA GLU A 50 -6.96 6.34 14.01
C GLU A 50 -6.57 5.48 12.82
N LEU A 51 -6.23 4.20 13.04
CA LEU A 51 -5.91 3.26 11.97
C LEU A 51 -7.12 3.00 11.07
N ALA A 52 -8.29 2.77 11.65
CA ALA A 52 -9.52 2.52 10.91
C ALA A 52 -9.91 3.74 10.05
N ASP A 53 -9.68 4.96 10.55
CA ASP A 53 -9.99 6.19 9.83
C ASP A 53 -9.04 6.38 8.63
N ILE A 54 -7.74 6.13 8.79
CA ILE A 54 -6.78 6.17 7.68
C ILE A 54 -7.08 5.05 6.65
N GLN A 55 -7.45 3.85 7.10
CA GLN A 55 -7.80 2.73 6.21
C GLN A 55 -9.08 2.98 5.41
N LYS A 56 -10.03 3.75 5.96
CA LYS A 56 -11.25 4.18 5.27
C LYS A 56 -11.05 5.42 4.40
N SER A 57 -9.96 6.15 4.61
CA SER A 57 -9.64 7.35 3.85
C SER A 57 -9.50 7.03 2.35
N SER A 58 -9.98 7.95 1.51
CA SER A 58 -9.77 7.89 0.07
C SER A 58 -8.39 8.42 -0.34
N ASP A 59 -7.56 8.87 0.60
CA ASP A 59 -6.23 9.35 0.30
C ASP A 59 -5.37 8.21 -0.27
N LEU A 60 -4.95 8.39 -1.53
CA LEU A 60 -4.09 7.44 -2.24
C LEU A 60 -2.63 7.53 -1.79
N SER A 61 -2.31 8.49 -0.94
CA SER A 61 -0.95 8.83 -0.56
C SER A 61 -0.46 8.10 0.69
N LEU A 62 -1.37 7.65 1.56
CA LEU A 62 -1.07 6.99 2.82
C LEU A 62 -1.79 5.64 2.91
N ALA A 63 -1.13 4.62 3.47
CA ALA A 63 -1.81 3.43 3.96
C ALA A 63 -1.13 2.89 5.22
N VAL A 64 -1.94 2.29 6.10
CA VAL A 64 -1.49 1.77 7.40
C VAL A 64 -2.04 0.38 7.65
N ALA A 65 -1.28 -0.45 8.34
CA ALA A 65 -1.67 -1.79 8.73
C ALA A 65 -0.95 -2.24 10.00
N CYS A 66 -1.66 -2.97 10.85
CA CYS A 66 -1.10 -3.69 11.99
C CYS A 66 -1.63 -5.13 11.98
N ARG A 67 -1.02 -5.99 12.78
CA ARG A 67 -1.61 -7.30 13.09
C ARG A 67 -2.63 -7.12 14.21
N ASP A 68 -3.69 -7.92 14.20
CA ASP A 68 -4.73 -7.88 15.25
C ASP A 68 -4.14 -8.18 16.64
N VAL A 69 -3.12 -9.05 16.70
CA VAL A 69 -2.40 -9.41 17.92
C VAL A 69 -1.45 -8.32 18.43
N ASP A 70 -1.09 -7.33 17.59
CA ASP A 70 -0.09 -6.30 17.91
C ASP A 70 -0.46 -4.93 17.31
N VAL A 71 -1.50 -4.32 17.84
CA VAL A 71 -1.95 -2.95 17.49
C VAL A 71 -0.94 -1.86 17.89
N ARG A 72 0.11 -2.19 18.65
CA ARG A 72 1.18 -1.23 19.02
C ARG A 72 2.18 -1.02 17.89
N ASN A 73 2.36 -2.04 17.04
CA ASN A 73 3.34 -2.01 15.96
C ASN A 73 2.60 -1.89 14.63
N VAL A 74 2.68 -0.70 14.05
CA VAL A 74 2.02 -0.34 12.80
C VAL A 74 3.07 -0.22 11.72
N LYS A 75 2.79 -0.81 10.56
CA LYS A 75 3.45 -0.46 9.32
C LYS A 75 2.65 0.63 8.63
N ALA A 76 3.35 1.65 8.14
CA ALA A 76 2.78 2.70 7.31
C ALA A 76 3.55 2.78 5.99
N ILE A 77 2.87 3.14 4.92
CA ILE A 77 3.49 3.40 3.63
C ILE A 77 3.04 4.77 3.12
N ILE A 78 4.01 5.56 2.67
CA ILE A 78 3.80 6.86 2.05
C ILE A 78 4.17 6.73 0.58
N ILE A 79 3.22 7.07 -0.29
CA ILE A 79 3.48 7.23 -1.71
C ILE A 79 4.10 8.61 -1.93
N GLY A 80 5.28 8.64 -2.55
CA GLY A 80 6.02 9.86 -2.78
C GLY A 80 5.21 10.87 -3.61
N PRO A 81 5.20 12.17 -3.22
CA PRO A 81 4.36 13.16 -3.87
C PRO A 81 4.69 13.34 -5.36
N PRO A 82 3.68 13.57 -6.21
CA PRO A 82 3.90 13.90 -7.62
C PRO A 82 4.76 15.16 -7.81
N ASP A 83 5.48 15.24 -8.93
CA ASP A 83 6.38 16.35 -9.27
C ASP A 83 7.59 16.54 -8.34
N THR A 84 7.91 15.53 -7.51
CA THR A 84 9.08 15.53 -6.62
C THR A 84 10.06 14.43 -7.02
N PRO A 85 11.32 14.44 -6.59
CA PRO A 85 12.23 13.30 -6.81
C PRO A 85 11.79 11.99 -6.10
N TYR A 86 10.69 12.02 -5.35
CA TYR A 86 10.10 10.85 -4.68
C TYR A 86 8.91 10.28 -5.45
N GLU A 87 8.48 10.94 -6.54
CA GLU A 87 7.23 10.69 -7.26
C GLU A 87 6.88 9.21 -7.41
N PHE A 88 5.72 8.85 -6.86
CA PHE A 88 5.15 7.50 -6.87
C PHE A 88 6.06 6.40 -6.30
N GLY A 89 7.15 6.78 -5.63
CA GLY A 89 7.96 5.90 -4.80
C GLY A 89 7.19 5.44 -3.58
N PHE A 90 7.61 4.34 -2.98
CA PHE A 90 6.89 3.71 -1.89
C PHE A 90 7.78 3.61 -0.65
N PHE A 91 7.53 4.47 0.31
CA PHE A 91 8.38 4.64 1.49
C PHE A 91 7.68 4.04 2.70
N GLU A 92 8.22 2.95 3.23
CA GLU A 92 7.66 2.25 4.39
C GLU A 92 8.28 2.76 5.68
N PHE A 93 7.44 2.84 6.72
CA PHE A 93 7.78 3.30 8.06
C PHE A 93 7.23 2.32 9.08
N ALA A 94 8.07 1.94 10.04
CA ALA A 94 7.67 1.24 11.24
C ALA A 94 7.30 2.27 12.32
N VAL A 95 6.07 2.18 12.81
CA VAL A 95 5.53 3.04 13.86
C VAL A 95 5.25 2.19 15.08
N ARG A 96 5.70 2.66 16.25
CA ARG A 96 5.44 1.97 17.53
C ARG A 96 4.84 2.92 18.54
N PHE A 97 3.62 2.61 18.97
CA PHE A 97 2.94 3.33 20.04
C PHE A 97 3.50 2.91 21.40
N GLY A 98 4.16 3.85 22.08
CA GLY A 98 4.71 3.64 23.41
C GLY A 98 3.63 3.58 24.50
N LYS A 99 4.00 3.12 25.70
CA LYS A 99 3.08 3.06 26.86
C LYS A 99 2.51 4.44 27.24
N GLU A 100 3.19 5.52 26.87
CA GLU A 100 2.83 6.90 27.18
C GLU A 100 1.98 7.57 26.11
N TYR A 101 1.61 6.88 25.01
CA TYR A 101 0.69 7.42 24.00
C TYR A 101 -0.71 7.65 24.59
N PRO A 102 -1.44 8.72 24.21
CA PRO A 102 -1.05 9.83 23.31
C PRO A 102 -0.32 10.98 24.02
N GLY A 103 0.06 10.84 25.29
CA GLY A 103 0.83 11.86 26.02
C GLY A 103 2.23 12.10 25.46
N LYS A 104 2.85 11.09 24.87
CA LYS A 104 4.09 11.20 24.07
C LYS A 104 3.87 10.67 22.65
N ALA A 105 4.57 11.26 21.68
CA ALA A 105 4.58 10.82 20.30
C ALA A 105 5.00 9.34 20.17
N PRO A 106 4.45 8.61 19.19
CA PRO A 106 4.95 7.28 18.85
C PRO A 106 6.37 7.37 18.27
N SER A 107 7.14 6.29 18.36
CA SER A 107 8.43 6.21 17.67
C SER A 107 8.22 5.81 16.22
N VAL A 108 8.88 6.51 15.29
CA VAL A 108 8.80 6.26 13.85
C VAL A 108 10.19 6.00 13.28
N ASN A 109 10.33 4.95 12.49
CA ASN A 109 11.57 4.62 11.79
C ASN A 109 11.28 4.27 10.32
N ALA A 110 11.94 4.93 9.37
CA ALA A 110 11.89 4.57 7.97
C ALA A 110 12.59 3.21 7.75
N THR A 111 11.95 2.33 7.00
CA THR A 111 12.47 0.99 6.69
C THR A 111 12.99 0.90 5.26
N THR A 112 12.48 1.73 4.35
CA THR A 112 13.01 1.90 2.99
C THR A 112 14.33 2.68 3.02
N THR A 113 15.45 2.01 3.36
CA THR A 113 16.76 2.67 3.52
C THR A 113 17.93 1.96 2.83
N ASN A 114 17.65 0.94 2.02
CA ASN A 114 18.68 0.10 1.39
C ASN A 114 19.68 -0.47 2.42
N GLY A 115 19.16 -1.00 3.54
CA GLY A 115 19.96 -1.59 4.61
C GLY A 115 20.89 -0.60 5.29
N GLY A 116 20.41 0.62 5.57
CA GLY A 116 21.23 1.63 6.27
C GLY A 116 22.08 2.53 5.38
N ARG A 117 21.94 2.46 4.04
CA ARG A 117 22.85 3.11 3.08
C ARG A 117 22.26 4.29 2.32
N CYS A 118 20.93 4.40 2.25
CA CYS A 118 20.27 5.46 1.50
C CYS A 118 19.62 6.46 2.45
N ARG A 119 20.15 7.68 2.49
CA ARG A 119 19.56 8.84 3.18
C ARG A 119 18.59 9.55 2.24
N PHE A 120 17.33 9.13 2.21
CA PHE A 120 16.36 9.69 1.26
C PHE A 120 16.13 11.20 1.40
N ASN A 121 16.29 11.75 2.59
CA ASN A 121 16.05 13.17 2.86
C ASN A 121 16.99 13.63 3.99
N PRO A 122 17.35 14.92 4.08
CA PRO A 122 18.08 15.42 5.25
C PRO A 122 17.44 15.06 6.60
N ASN A 123 16.11 14.98 6.63
CA ASN A 123 15.31 14.60 7.78
C ASN A 123 14.92 13.10 7.83
N ILE A 124 15.28 12.30 6.83
CA ILE A 124 15.05 10.84 6.78
C ILE A 124 16.39 10.15 6.59
N TYR A 125 16.97 9.75 7.72
CA TYR A 125 18.36 9.32 7.80
C TYR A 125 18.54 7.90 7.25
N ALA A 126 19.77 7.55 6.87
CA ALA A 126 20.06 6.24 6.32
C ALA A 126 19.75 5.09 7.31
N GLN A 127 19.95 5.29 8.62
CA GLN A 127 19.56 4.32 9.64
C GLN A 127 18.04 4.25 9.92
N GLY A 128 17.24 5.08 9.26
CA GLY A 128 15.78 5.12 9.39
C GLY A 128 15.25 6.23 10.31
N LYS A 129 16.10 6.90 11.08
CA LYS A 129 15.66 7.97 11.99
C LYS A 129 14.97 9.09 11.20
N VAL A 130 13.76 9.46 11.65
CA VAL A 130 13.00 10.59 11.10
C VAL A 130 13.11 11.78 12.05
N CYS A 131 13.49 12.94 11.51
CA CYS A 131 13.68 14.19 12.25
C CYS A 131 12.52 15.17 12.01
N LEU A 132 11.58 15.23 12.96
CA LEU A 132 10.42 16.12 12.97
C LEU A 132 10.18 16.67 14.38
N SER A 133 9.73 17.92 14.46
CA SER A 133 9.38 18.59 15.72
C SER A 133 8.23 17.88 16.44
N ILE A 134 7.20 17.46 15.68
CA ILE A 134 6.06 16.68 16.19
C ILE A 134 6.44 15.29 16.74
N LEU A 135 7.65 14.80 16.41
CA LEU A 135 8.20 13.55 16.96
C LEU A 135 9.19 13.80 18.11
N GLY A 136 9.46 15.07 18.44
CA GLY A 136 10.50 15.46 19.40
C GLY A 136 11.92 15.12 18.94
N THR A 137 12.11 14.82 17.65
CA THR A 137 13.42 14.46 17.07
C THR A 137 14.07 15.60 16.29
N TRP A 138 13.41 16.75 16.26
CA TRP A 138 13.88 18.00 15.69
C TRP A 138 13.43 19.19 16.54
N ARG A 139 14.10 20.34 16.40
CA ARG A 139 13.68 21.59 17.02
C ARG A 139 12.36 22.06 16.39
N GLY A 140 11.42 22.53 17.20
CA GLY A 140 10.16 23.14 16.74
C GLY A 140 9.89 24.44 17.49
N GLU A 141 9.09 25.31 16.89
CA GLU A 141 8.54 26.47 17.58
C GLU A 141 7.39 26.05 18.51
N ARG A 142 6.98 26.96 19.39
CA ARG A 142 5.88 26.70 20.32
C ARG A 142 4.59 26.42 19.54
N GLY A 143 4.10 25.18 19.65
CA GLY A 143 2.90 24.71 18.94
C GLY A 143 3.20 23.78 17.77
N GLU A 144 4.46 23.60 17.39
CA GLU A 144 4.89 22.63 16.36
C GLU A 144 5.37 21.29 16.95
N GLU A 145 5.42 21.20 18.29
CA GLU A 145 5.77 19.98 19.02
C GLU A 145 4.56 19.06 19.20
N TRP A 146 4.81 17.81 19.57
CA TRP A 146 3.77 16.82 19.85
C TRP A 146 2.73 17.35 20.84
N SER A 147 1.45 17.13 20.52
CA SER A 147 0.37 17.23 21.48
C SER A 147 -0.56 16.05 21.30
N SER A 148 -1.29 15.67 22.35
CA SER A 148 -2.26 14.56 22.30
C SER A 148 -3.49 14.85 21.43
N ALA A 149 -3.56 16.04 20.81
CA ALA A 149 -4.57 16.37 19.80
C ALA A 149 -4.13 15.93 18.39
N GLN A 150 -2.85 15.60 18.21
CA GLN A 150 -2.32 15.04 16.97
C GLN A 150 -2.42 13.52 16.99
N GLY A 151 -2.45 12.93 15.80
CA GLY A 151 -2.56 11.49 15.60
C GLY A 151 -1.56 10.97 14.56
N LEU A 152 -1.67 9.69 14.23
CA LEU A 152 -0.83 9.04 13.23
C LEU A 152 -0.90 9.72 11.86
N GLU A 153 -2.10 10.13 11.43
CA GLU A 153 -2.28 10.79 10.13
C GLU A 153 -1.45 12.08 10.03
N SER A 154 -1.49 12.95 11.06
CA SER A 154 -0.69 14.17 11.08
C SER A 154 0.82 13.89 11.01
N ILE A 155 1.28 12.81 11.66
CA ILE A 155 2.67 12.39 11.58
C ILE A 155 3.03 12.00 10.15
N LEU A 156 2.21 11.17 9.50
CA LEU A 156 2.47 10.72 8.14
C LEU A 156 2.41 11.86 7.12
N ILE A 157 1.49 12.82 7.29
CA ILE A 157 1.43 14.03 6.47
C ILE A 157 2.69 14.88 6.66
N SER A 158 3.18 15.07 7.89
CA SER A 158 4.43 15.79 8.15
C SER A 158 5.66 15.08 7.61
N ILE A 159 5.67 13.74 7.54
CA ILE A 159 6.76 13.01 6.87
C ILE A 159 6.67 13.21 5.36
N GLN A 160 5.47 13.14 4.78
CA GLN A 160 5.26 13.36 3.35
C GLN A 160 5.66 14.79 2.93
N SER A 161 5.43 15.81 3.76
CA SER A 161 5.82 17.19 3.44
C SER A 161 7.35 17.39 3.36
N LEU A 162 8.14 16.54 4.01
CA LEU A 162 9.61 16.52 3.84
C LEU A 162 10.01 16.08 2.42
N MET A 163 9.17 15.32 1.72
CA MET A 163 9.41 14.83 0.37
C MET A 163 9.14 15.94 -0.68
N SER A 164 9.80 17.08 -0.53
CA SER A 164 9.61 18.27 -1.36
C SER A 164 10.25 18.15 -2.75
N THR A 165 9.94 19.11 -3.63
CA THR A 165 10.55 19.22 -4.97
C THR A 165 12.05 19.47 -4.92
N ASN A 166 12.53 20.14 -3.86
CA ASN A 166 13.93 20.42 -3.61
C ASN A 166 14.35 19.99 -2.19
N PRO A 167 14.64 18.70 -1.97
CA PRO A 167 14.98 18.19 -0.64
C PRO A 167 16.36 18.65 -0.14
N TYR A 168 17.13 19.39 -0.94
CA TYR A 168 18.38 20.01 -0.51
C TYR A 168 18.13 21.13 0.53
N GLU A 169 17.04 21.88 0.37
CA GLU A 169 16.64 22.98 1.27
C GLU A 169 16.24 22.50 2.66
N ASN A 170 15.96 21.21 2.82
CA ASN A 170 15.65 20.61 4.12
C ASN A 170 16.89 20.47 5.01
N GLU A 171 18.11 20.58 4.46
CA GLU A 171 19.33 20.54 5.28
C GLU A 171 19.49 21.86 6.06
N PRO A 172 19.78 21.80 7.37
CA PRO A 172 19.95 23.01 8.17
C PRO A 172 21.09 23.88 7.64
N GLY A 173 20.81 25.18 7.48
CA GLY A 173 21.74 26.14 6.92
C GLY A 173 21.70 26.24 5.38
N PHE A 174 20.84 25.46 4.72
CA PHE A 174 20.63 25.48 3.27
C PHE A 174 19.21 25.91 2.87
N GLU A 175 18.39 26.39 3.81
CA GLU A 175 16.98 26.74 3.60
C GLU A 175 16.78 27.87 2.58
N THR A 176 17.74 28.79 2.49
CA THR A 176 17.74 29.94 1.56
C THR A 176 18.87 29.88 0.54
N ALA A 177 19.49 28.71 0.38
CA ALA A 177 20.61 28.47 -0.52
C ALA A 177 20.22 28.79 -1.97
N ASN A 178 20.89 29.78 -2.59
CA ASN A 178 20.51 30.30 -3.91
C ASN A 178 21.70 30.77 -4.76
N ASP A 179 22.94 30.53 -4.32
CA ASP A 179 24.10 30.83 -5.14
C ASP A 179 24.18 29.86 -6.34
N GLU A 180 24.97 30.21 -7.36
CA GLU A 180 25.10 29.36 -8.56
C GLU A 180 25.61 27.95 -8.23
N ASN A 181 26.45 27.81 -7.22
CA ASN A 181 26.90 26.51 -6.73
C ASN A 181 25.78 25.73 -6.03
N ASP A 182 24.90 26.41 -5.29
CA ASP A 182 23.74 25.78 -4.64
C ASP A 182 22.74 25.28 -5.68
N LYS A 183 22.43 26.08 -6.70
CA LYS A 183 21.54 25.65 -7.79
C LYS A 183 22.06 24.39 -8.49
N LYS A 184 23.38 24.27 -8.63
CA LYS A 184 24.00 23.04 -9.15
C LYS A 184 23.84 21.88 -8.17
N ASN A 185 24.15 22.08 -6.89
CA ASN A 185 24.01 21.04 -5.86
C ASN A 185 22.56 20.57 -5.69
N GLN A 186 21.59 21.49 -5.72
CA GLN A 186 20.16 21.18 -5.68
C GLN A 186 19.78 20.25 -6.83
N LYS A 187 20.18 20.57 -8.07
CA LYS A 187 19.93 19.73 -9.24
C LYS A 187 20.58 18.35 -9.11
N ASP A 188 21.85 18.30 -8.69
CA ASP A 188 22.59 17.05 -8.51
C ASP A 188 21.97 16.18 -7.39
N TYR A 189 21.50 16.80 -6.30
CA TYR A 189 20.82 16.13 -5.21
C TYR A 189 19.46 15.59 -5.63
N VAL A 190 18.64 16.39 -6.31
CA VAL A 190 17.36 15.97 -6.88
C VAL A 190 17.54 14.79 -7.83
N ALA A 191 18.56 14.82 -8.70
CA ALA A 191 18.87 13.72 -9.61
C ALA A 191 19.23 12.44 -8.84
N LYS A 192 20.04 12.56 -7.78
CA LYS A 192 20.43 11.45 -6.90
C LYS A 192 19.20 10.82 -6.22
N ILE A 193 18.36 11.63 -5.60
CA ILE A 193 17.15 11.16 -4.91
C ILE A 193 16.18 10.50 -5.90
N ARG A 194 15.96 11.09 -7.09
CA ARG A 194 15.09 10.49 -8.12
C ARG A 194 15.54 9.09 -8.51
N HIS A 195 16.85 8.93 -8.71
CA HIS A 195 17.43 7.64 -9.06
C HIS A 195 17.19 6.60 -7.96
N GLU A 196 17.49 6.95 -6.71
CA GLU A 196 17.37 6.05 -5.57
C GLU A 196 15.92 5.73 -5.20
N SER A 197 15.00 6.69 -5.39
CA SER A 197 13.55 6.46 -5.28
C SER A 197 13.10 5.37 -6.24
N LEU A 198 13.43 5.49 -7.53
CA LEU A 198 13.10 4.46 -8.52
C LEU A 198 13.78 3.12 -8.20
N ARG A 199 15.09 3.14 -7.89
CA ARG A 199 15.88 1.93 -7.69
C ARG A 199 15.46 1.13 -6.46
N ILE A 200 15.29 1.79 -5.32
CA ILE A 200 15.06 1.14 -4.03
C ILE A 200 13.58 1.08 -3.71
N SER A 201 12.90 2.23 -3.71
CA SER A 201 11.53 2.31 -3.22
C SER A 201 10.54 1.66 -4.19
N VAL A 202 10.83 1.65 -5.50
CA VAL A 202 10.00 0.98 -6.52
C VAL A 202 10.57 -0.37 -6.93
N ILE A 203 11.70 -0.38 -7.63
CA ILE A 203 12.22 -1.56 -8.36
C ILE A 203 12.64 -2.67 -7.40
N GLN A 204 13.57 -2.39 -6.46
CA GLN A 204 14.07 -3.40 -5.54
C GLN A 204 12.95 -4.01 -4.69
N ARG A 205 12.02 -3.19 -4.20
CA ARG A 205 10.90 -3.67 -3.39
C ARG A 205 9.95 -4.58 -4.16
N LEU A 206 9.67 -4.27 -5.43
CA LEU A 206 8.86 -5.14 -6.28
C LEU A 206 9.60 -6.41 -6.69
N GLU A 207 10.91 -6.35 -6.90
CA GLU A 207 11.76 -7.51 -7.08
C GLU A 207 11.71 -8.45 -5.87
N GLU A 208 11.80 -7.91 -4.65
CA GLU A 208 11.64 -8.67 -3.40
C GLU A 208 10.25 -9.33 -3.34
N TYR A 209 9.18 -8.57 -3.57
CA TYR A 209 7.81 -9.12 -3.57
C TYR A 209 7.52 -10.15 -4.66
N LEU A 210 8.30 -10.15 -5.74
CA LEU A 210 8.14 -11.09 -6.86
C LEU A 210 9.19 -12.21 -6.85
N GLY A 211 10.14 -12.18 -5.92
CA GLY A 211 11.27 -13.12 -5.91
C GLY A 211 12.13 -13.01 -7.18
N ILE A 212 12.38 -11.80 -7.69
CA ILE A 212 13.19 -11.59 -8.90
C ILE A 212 14.54 -11.01 -8.48
N SER A 213 15.64 -11.60 -8.95
CA SER A 213 16.96 -11.01 -8.78
C SER A 213 17.16 -9.85 -9.77
N PRO A 214 18.06 -8.88 -9.49
CA PRO A 214 18.38 -7.83 -10.46
C PRO A 214 18.83 -8.39 -11.82
N ALA A 215 19.47 -9.57 -11.87
CA ALA A 215 19.85 -10.24 -13.11
C ALA A 215 18.66 -10.85 -13.90
N GLY A 216 17.47 -10.88 -13.30
CA GLY A 216 16.25 -11.44 -13.85
C GLY A 216 16.05 -12.94 -13.57
N THR A 217 16.84 -13.51 -12.67
CA THR A 217 16.66 -14.88 -12.19
C THR A 217 15.56 -14.90 -11.13
N LEU A 218 14.62 -15.84 -11.20
CA LEU A 218 13.71 -16.09 -10.10
C LEU A 218 14.50 -16.64 -8.92
N ILE A 219 14.53 -15.89 -7.82
CA ILE A 219 15.02 -16.37 -6.54
C ILE A 219 13.90 -17.27 -6.00
N PRO A 220 14.15 -18.57 -5.77
CA PRO A 220 13.16 -19.41 -5.12
C PRO A 220 12.80 -18.76 -3.79
N HIS A 221 11.56 -18.30 -3.67
CA HIS A 221 11.05 -17.94 -2.37
C HIS A 221 11.12 -19.23 -1.55
N VAL A 222 11.81 -19.20 -0.42
CA VAL A 222 11.54 -20.17 0.65
C VAL A 222 10.17 -19.79 1.19
N SER A 223 9.13 -20.11 0.42
CA SER A 223 7.80 -20.19 0.98
C SER A 223 7.88 -21.35 1.96
N SER A 224 7.59 -21.06 3.23
CA SER A 224 7.01 -22.01 4.18
C SER A 224 5.61 -22.43 3.69
N SER A 225 5.49 -22.78 2.42
CA SER A 225 4.40 -23.59 1.89
C SER A 225 4.62 -24.95 2.48
N GLY A 226 3.75 -25.32 3.43
CA GLY A 226 3.69 -26.65 4.02
C GLY A 226 3.94 -27.69 2.95
N ALA A 227 4.99 -28.49 3.17
CA ALA A 227 5.07 -29.76 2.51
C ALA A 227 3.85 -30.54 2.97
N ASP A 228 2.94 -30.80 2.04
CA ASP A 228 1.98 -31.90 2.11
C ASP A 228 2.81 -33.17 2.39
N SER A 229 3.00 -33.49 3.66
CA SER A 229 3.35 -34.82 4.12
C SER A 229 2.06 -35.38 4.68
N GLU A 230 1.37 -36.16 3.86
CA GLU A 230 0.38 -37.11 4.35
C GLU A 230 1.06 -37.99 5.40
N GLY A 231 0.73 -37.73 6.66
CA GLY A 231 1.17 -38.48 7.82
C GLY A 231 0.23 -38.12 8.96
N GLU A 232 -0.76 -38.96 9.19
CA GLU A 232 -1.55 -38.98 10.42
C GLU A 232 -0.58 -39.03 11.60
N ASP A 233 -0.53 -37.96 12.41
CA ASP A 233 -0.23 -38.02 13.84
C ASP A 233 -0.61 -36.68 14.49
N ASP A 234 -1.57 -36.75 15.42
CA ASP A 234 -2.03 -35.65 16.29
C ASP A 234 -0.85 -35.05 17.08
N ILE A 235 -0.34 -33.90 16.65
CA ILE A 235 0.51 -33.03 17.48
C ILE A 235 -0.01 -31.60 17.35
N ASP A 236 -0.51 -31.08 18.47
CA ASP A 236 -0.96 -29.71 18.69
C ASP A 236 0.23 -28.74 18.53
N HIS A 237 0.59 -28.41 17.28
CA HIS A 237 1.53 -27.35 16.98
C HIS A 237 0.79 -26.02 17.05
N GLU A 238 0.99 -25.29 18.15
CA GLU A 238 0.72 -23.85 18.23
C GLU A 238 1.35 -23.18 16.99
N TYR A 239 0.51 -22.80 16.03
CA TYR A 239 0.90 -21.99 14.89
C TYR A 239 1.40 -20.65 15.44
N ASP A 240 2.72 -20.47 15.51
CA ASP A 240 3.30 -19.18 15.85
C ASP A 240 3.08 -18.19 14.70
N GLU A 241 1.91 -17.54 14.69
CA GLU A 241 1.54 -16.44 13.79
C GLU A 241 2.57 -15.32 13.77
N THR A 242 3.46 -15.23 14.76
CA THR A 242 4.50 -14.19 14.78
C THR A 242 5.58 -14.41 13.72
N SER A 243 5.76 -15.66 13.24
CA SER A 243 6.81 -16.09 12.30
C SER A 243 6.52 -15.79 10.82
N VAL A 244 5.28 -15.48 10.43
CA VAL A 244 4.92 -15.15 9.04
C VAL A 244 5.35 -13.73 8.72
N ASN A 245 6.13 -13.51 7.66
CA ASN A 245 6.57 -12.16 7.28
C ASN A 245 5.37 -11.24 6.99
N PHE A 246 5.18 -10.18 7.79
CA PHE A 246 4.03 -9.27 7.69
C PHE A 246 4.25 -8.23 6.60
N GLU A 247 3.67 -8.46 5.42
CA GLU A 247 3.79 -7.62 4.22
C GLU A 247 2.43 -7.06 3.75
N PRO A 248 1.77 -6.20 4.56
CA PRO A 248 0.41 -5.72 4.29
C PRO A 248 0.28 -4.90 3.01
N PHE A 249 1.39 -4.32 2.51
CA PHE A 249 1.40 -3.45 1.34
C PHE A 249 1.81 -4.17 0.05
N ARG A 250 1.97 -5.50 0.07
CA ARG A 250 2.43 -6.27 -1.09
C ARG A 250 1.50 -6.10 -2.29
N ASP A 251 0.22 -6.41 -2.14
CA ASP A 251 -0.77 -6.26 -3.22
C ASP A 251 -0.97 -4.78 -3.61
N LEU A 252 -1.06 -3.88 -2.62
CA LEU A 252 -1.18 -2.44 -2.85
C LEU A 252 -0.05 -1.92 -3.74
N THR A 253 1.19 -2.30 -3.44
CA THR A 253 2.36 -1.90 -4.23
C THR A 253 2.31 -2.44 -5.65
N LYS A 254 1.95 -3.72 -5.84
CA LYS A 254 1.82 -4.32 -7.16
C LYS A 254 0.75 -3.61 -8.01
N ARG A 255 -0.40 -3.27 -7.43
CA ARG A 255 -1.47 -2.52 -8.13
C ARG A 255 -1.02 -1.11 -8.53
N ARG A 256 -0.48 -0.36 -7.57
CA ARG A 256 -0.02 1.01 -7.80
C ARG A 256 1.13 1.07 -8.79
N PHE A 257 2.00 0.07 -8.82
CA PHE A 257 3.04 -0.03 -9.83
C PHE A 257 2.45 -0.10 -11.25
N LEU A 258 1.40 -0.89 -11.46
CA LEU A 258 0.73 -0.97 -12.77
C LEU A 258 0.10 0.36 -13.16
N TRP A 259 -0.38 1.15 -12.20
CA TRP A 259 -0.94 2.49 -12.43
C TRP A 259 0.15 3.49 -12.84
N TYR A 260 1.30 3.48 -12.17
CA TYR A 260 2.36 4.48 -12.36
C TYR A 260 3.46 4.05 -13.32
N TYR A 261 3.31 2.90 -13.99
CA TYR A 261 4.30 2.33 -14.88
C TYR A 261 4.78 3.31 -15.97
N ASP A 262 3.85 4.00 -16.64
CA ASP A 262 4.17 4.96 -17.68
C ASP A 262 4.88 6.21 -17.11
N SER A 263 4.50 6.65 -15.91
CA SER A 263 5.16 7.76 -15.20
C SER A 263 6.62 7.41 -14.85
N TYR A 264 6.88 6.19 -14.38
CA TYR A 264 8.26 5.73 -14.11
C TYR A 264 9.11 5.69 -15.38
N LEU A 265 8.57 5.20 -16.50
CA LEU A 265 9.29 5.21 -17.78
C LEU A 265 9.58 6.63 -18.27
N LEU A 266 8.63 7.55 -18.10
CA LEU A 266 8.84 8.97 -18.44
C LEU A 266 9.93 9.60 -17.56
N ALA A 267 9.91 9.33 -16.26
CA ALA A 267 10.94 9.80 -15.32
C ALA A 267 12.34 9.28 -15.69
N ILE A 268 12.45 8.00 -16.05
CA ILE A 268 13.70 7.38 -16.52
C ILE A 268 14.16 8.02 -17.83
N SER A 269 13.26 8.19 -18.80
CA SER A 269 13.56 8.80 -20.10
C SER A 269 14.07 10.23 -19.95
N LYS A 270 13.41 11.03 -19.11
CA LYS A 270 13.86 12.38 -18.76
C LYS A 270 15.22 12.35 -18.08
N ALA A 271 15.44 11.49 -17.09
CA ALA A 271 16.70 11.46 -16.37
C ALA A 271 17.89 11.02 -17.24
N LYS A 272 17.67 10.16 -18.24
CA LYS A 272 18.69 9.77 -19.24
C LYS A 272 19.20 10.95 -20.09
N THR A 273 18.44 12.03 -20.22
CA THR A 273 18.91 13.26 -20.92
C THR A 273 19.72 14.17 -20.00
N GLU A 274 19.53 14.04 -18.67
CA GLU A 274 20.16 14.87 -17.65
C GLU A 274 21.49 14.28 -17.16
N VAL A 275 21.62 12.95 -17.07
CA VAL A 275 22.82 12.27 -16.55
C VAL A 275 23.22 11.06 -17.40
N LYS A 276 24.49 10.64 -17.31
CA LYS A 276 25.03 9.49 -18.04
C LYS A 276 25.07 8.23 -17.18
N ASP A 277 24.84 7.07 -17.77
CA ASP A 277 25.07 5.79 -17.09
C ASP A 277 26.55 5.66 -16.67
N GLY A 278 26.75 5.17 -15.45
CA GLY A 278 28.07 5.05 -14.83
C GLY A 278 28.59 6.33 -14.18
N GLN A 279 27.96 7.49 -14.40
CA GLN A 279 28.31 8.74 -13.71
C GLN A 279 28.10 8.59 -12.21
N GLN A 280 29.12 8.92 -11.43
CA GLN A 280 29.08 8.87 -9.97
C GLN A 280 28.16 9.98 -9.42
N PHE A 281 27.51 9.70 -8.31
CA PHE A 281 26.75 10.69 -7.57
C PHE A 281 27.66 11.82 -7.08
N THR A 282 27.28 13.06 -7.35
CA THR A 282 27.95 14.23 -6.77
C THR A 282 27.78 14.19 -5.25
N ARG A 283 28.89 14.37 -4.53
CA ARG A 283 28.86 14.50 -3.08
C ARG A 283 28.39 15.90 -2.68
N MET A 284 27.38 15.98 -1.83
CA MET A 284 26.84 17.26 -1.37
C MET A 284 27.72 17.87 -0.27
N PRO A 285 27.71 19.21 -0.08
CA PRO A 285 28.53 19.87 0.94
C PRO A 285 28.29 19.35 2.37
N PHE A 286 27.08 18.92 2.68
CA PHE A 286 26.67 18.37 3.97
C PHE A 286 26.90 16.85 4.12
N GLU A 287 27.37 16.16 3.07
CA GLU A 287 27.67 14.72 3.15
C GLU A 287 29.08 14.49 3.71
N CYS A 288 29.16 13.84 4.88
CA CYS A 288 30.42 13.52 5.58
C CYS A 288 30.60 12.00 5.73
N THR A 289 31.75 11.57 6.28
CA THR A 289 32.02 10.15 6.54
C THR A 289 30.97 9.58 7.50
N GLY A 290 30.22 8.57 7.06
CA GLY A 290 29.09 7.99 7.81
C GLY A 290 27.72 8.65 7.54
N ASN A 291 27.68 9.72 6.73
CA ASN A 291 26.46 10.40 6.30
C ASN A 291 26.55 10.77 4.80
N CYS A 292 26.89 9.80 3.96
CA CYS A 292 27.07 9.99 2.52
C CYS A 292 26.16 9.05 1.72
N MET A 293 25.65 9.52 0.59
CA MET A 293 24.95 8.68 -0.38
C MET A 293 25.83 8.50 -1.63
N GLU A 294 26.61 7.43 -1.61
CA GLU A 294 27.50 7.02 -2.69
C GLU A 294 26.77 6.08 -3.66
N GLY A 295 27.15 6.16 -4.93
CA GLY A 295 26.53 5.38 -5.99
C GLY A 295 26.77 5.99 -7.37
N LYS A 296 26.14 5.39 -8.37
CA LYS A 296 26.23 5.83 -9.75
C LYS A 296 24.88 5.72 -10.42
N PHE A 297 24.63 6.58 -11.40
CA PHE A 297 23.45 6.50 -12.23
C PHE A 297 23.51 5.26 -13.15
N ASN A 298 22.43 4.49 -13.23
CA ASN A 298 22.31 3.33 -14.11
C ASN A 298 20.89 3.19 -14.68
N TYR A 299 20.38 4.26 -15.28
CA TYR A 299 19.00 4.34 -15.77
C TYR A 299 18.67 3.32 -16.86
N THR A 300 19.63 2.90 -17.69
CA THR A 300 19.39 1.82 -18.67
C THR A 300 19.07 0.51 -17.98
N GLU A 301 19.76 0.21 -16.89
CA GLU A 301 19.50 -0.99 -16.11
C GLU A 301 18.21 -0.89 -15.30
N LEU A 302 17.91 0.30 -14.74
CA LEU A 302 16.62 0.54 -14.07
C LEU A 302 15.44 0.33 -15.03
N GLU A 303 15.53 0.83 -16.27
CA GLU A 303 14.48 0.64 -17.28
C GLU A 303 14.26 -0.85 -17.60
N ARG A 304 15.35 -1.60 -17.77
CA ARG A 304 15.29 -3.04 -18.05
C ARG A 304 14.61 -3.81 -16.90
N ARG A 305 14.99 -3.51 -15.66
CA ARG A 305 14.42 -4.13 -14.45
C ARG A 305 12.93 -3.76 -14.28
N LEU A 306 12.57 -2.51 -14.52
CA LEU A 306 11.18 -2.04 -14.49
C LEU A 306 10.29 -2.79 -15.50
N LYS A 307 10.78 -2.96 -16.73
CA LYS A 307 10.09 -3.74 -17.78
C LYS A 307 9.95 -5.21 -17.39
N LEU A 308 10.97 -5.79 -16.76
CA LEU A 308 10.91 -7.17 -16.28
C LEU A 308 9.84 -7.33 -15.19
N ILE A 309 9.78 -6.43 -14.20
CA ILE A 309 8.75 -6.42 -13.16
C ILE A 309 7.36 -6.38 -13.79
N LYS A 310 7.13 -5.48 -14.75
CA LYS A 310 5.86 -5.38 -15.47
C LYS A 310 5.48 -6.70 -16.14
N LYS A 311 6.41 -7.29 -16.89
CA LYS A 311 6.21 -8.59 -17.55
C LYS A 311 5.88 -9.69 -16.53
N THR A 312 6.54 -9.72 -15.38
CA THR A 312 6.27 -10.73 -14.34
C THR A 312 4.90 -10.55 -13.70
N LEU A 313 4.44 -9.31 -13.47
CA LEU A 313 3.10 -9.03 -12.97
C LEU A 313 2.01 -9.40 -13.98
N ASP A 314 2.24 -9.14 -15.26
CA ASP A 314 1.34 -9.59 -16.33
C ASP A 314 1.26 -11.12 -16.39
N ALA A 315 2.40 -11.80 -16.25
CA ALA A 315 2.45 -13.26 -16.18
C ALA A 315 1.78 -13.81 -14.91
N GLU A 316 1.96 -13.17 -13.75
CA GLU A 316 1.25 -13.50 -12.50
C GLU A 316 -0.27 -13.43 -12.69
N THR A 317 -0.75 -12.34 -13.27
CA THR A 317 -2.18 -12.14 -13.55
C THR A 317 -2.73 -13.21 -14.50
N ALA A 318 -1.97 -13.56 -15.54
CA ALA A 318 -2.37 -14.60 -16.49
C ALA A 318 -2.46 -15.99 -15.86
N ARG A 319 -1.57 -16.32 -14.90
CA ARG A 319 -1.58 -17.61 -14.19
C ARG A 319 -2.79 -17.80 -13.29
N TRP A 320 -3.39 -16.74 -12.77
CA TRP A 320 -4.58 -16.85 -11.92
C TRP A 320 -5.74 -17.57 -12.61
N ALA A 321 -5.86 -17.45 -13.94
CA ALA A 321 -6.86 -18.19 -14.69
C ALA A 321 -6.68 -19.71 -14.56
N SER A 322 -5.46 -20.22 -14.74
CA SER A 322 -5.16 -21.66 -14.64
C SER A 322 -5.12 -22.16 -13.20
N GLU A 323 -4.56 -21.39 -12.27
CA GLU A 323 -4.56 -21.68 -10.84
C GLU A 323 -5.99 -21.72 -10.29
N GLY A 324 -6.83 -20.78 -10.69
CA GLY A 324 -8.24 -20.72 -10.32
C GLY A 324 -9.05 -21.95 -10.77
N LEU A 325 -8.74 -22.51 -11.95
CA LEU A 325 -9.36 -23.76 -12.40
C LEU A 325 -8.98 -24.95 -11.51
N VAL A 326 -7.76 -24.98 -10.95
CA VAL A 326 -7.36 -26.01 -9.98
C VAL A 326 -8.16 -25.84 -8.68
N VAL A 327 -8.32 -24.62 -8.19
CA VAL A 327 -9.16 -24.34 -7.01
C VAL A 327 -10.62 -24.73 -7.24
N LYS A 328 -11.16 -24.44 -8.43
CA LYS A 328 -12.53 -24.84 -8.82
C LYS A 328 -12.68 -26.37 -8.81
N LYS A 329 -11.71 -27.11 -9.37
CA LYS A 329 -11.72 -28.58 -9.39
C LYS A 329 -11.66 -29.21 -8.00
N ARG A 330 -11.01 -28.53 -7.05
CA ARG A 330 -10.93 -28.94 -5.64
C ARG A 330 -12.11 -28.43 -4.80
N GLU A 331 -13.14 -27.86 -5.43
CA GLU A 331 -14.30 -27.26 -4.75
C GLU A 331 -13.92 -26.22 -3.69
N GLY A 332 -12.83 -25.46 -3.93
CA GLY A 332 -12.32 -24.49 -2.98
C GLY A 332 -13.29 -23.34 -2.72
N GLY A 333 -13.34 -22.86 -1.47
CA GLY A 333 -14.28 -21.83 -1.02
C GLY A 333 -14.25 -20.54 -1.85
N THR A 334 -13.06 -20.11 -2.31
CA THR A 334 -12.91 -18.92 -3.18
C THR A 334 -13.63 -19.09 -4.52
N ALA A 335 -13.53 -20.26 -5.14
CA ALA A 335 -14.20 -20.53 -6.43
C ALA A 335 -15.72 -20.51 -6.28
N ALA A 336 -16.25 -21.12 -5.22
CA ALA A 336 -17.68 -21.10 -4.90
C ALA A 336 -18.17 -19.67 -4.56
N ASN A 337 -17.36 -18.91 -3.82
CA ASN A 337 -17.66 -17.52 -3.49
C ASN A 337 -17.77 -16.65 -4.76
N LEU A 338 -16.76 -16.69 -5.63
CA LEU A 338 -16.76 -15.93 -6.89
C LEU A 338 -17.92 -16.33 -7.81
N GLN A 339 -18.20 -17.64 -7.93
CA GLN A 339 -19.35 -18.15 -8.69
C GLN A 339 -20.68 -17.58 -8.17
N ARG A 340 -20.88 -17.59 -6.85
CA ARG A 340 -22.07 -17.01 -6.22
C ARG A 340 -22.16 -15.49 -6.45
N GLN A 341 -21.04 -14.77 -6.32
CA GLN A 341 -21.01 -13.33 -6.58
C GLN A 341 -21.34 -13.02 -8.04
N TYR A 342 -20.87 -13.83 -9.00
CA TYR A 342 -21.21 -13.70 -10.41
C TYR A 342 -22.73 -13.78 -10.63
N GLU A 343 -23.38 -14.81 -10.10
CA GLU A 343 -24.82 -15.00 -10.23
C GLU A 343 -25.61 -13.83 -9.65
N GLN A 344 -25.21 -13.35 -8.48
CA GLN A 344 -25.83 -12.19 -7.81
C GLN A 344 -25.65 -10.89 -8.62
N VAL A 345 -24.46 -10.66 -9.17
CA VAL A 345 -24.15 -9.48 -9.96
C VAL A 345 -24.94 -9.48 -11.27
N VAL A 346 -24.94 -10.60 -12.01
CA VAL A 346 -25.68 -10.75 -13.27
C VAL A 346 -27.17 -10.51 -13.04
N GLU A 347 -27.75 -11.10 -12.00
CA GLU A 347 -29.16 -10.91 -11.65
C GLU A 347 -29.46 -9.45 -11.25
N SER A 348 -28.56 -8.81 -10.50
CA SER A 348 -28.69 -7.41 -10.11
C SER A 348 -28.73 -6.47 -11.32
N TYR A 349 -27.91 -6.70 -12.34
CA TYR A 349 -27.88 -5.85 -13.54
C TYR A 349 -29.03 -6.16 -14.51
N LYS A 350 -29.49 -7.42 -14.61
CA LYS A 350 -30.70 -7.77 -15.37
C LYS A 350 -31.95 -7.04 -14.88
N ARG A 351 -32.08 -6.86 -13.56
CA ARG A 351 -33.22 -6.12 -12.96
C ARG A 351 -33.13 -4.62 -13.19
N ASN A 352 -31.92 -4.08 -13.29
CA ASN A 352 -31.70 -2.64 -13.44
C ASN A 352 -31.48 -2.26 -14.92
N LYS A 353 -32.58 -1.97 -15.63
CA LYS A 353 -32.57 -1.60 -17.06
C LYS A 353 -31.78 -0.31 -17.39
N ASN A 354 -31.32 0.44 -16.40
CA ASN A 354 -30.58 1.69 -16.60
C ASN A 354 -29.08 1.50 -16.80
N VAL A 355 -28.54 0.29 -16.60
CA VAL A 355 -27.12 0.00 -16.78
C VAL A 355 -26.94 -1.01 -17.89
N THR A 356 -26.24 -0.58 -18.94
CA THR A 356 -25.89 -1.40 -20.09
C THR A 356 -24.55 -2.09 -19.85
N LEU A 357 -24.60 -3.13 -19.01
CA LEU A 357 -23.47 -4.04 -18.78
C LEU A 357 -23.91 -5.45 -19.16
N ASP A 358 -23.06 -6.13 -19.90
CA ASP A 358 -23.12 -7.56 -20.11
C ASP A 358 -21.91 -8.21 -19.43
N ILE A 359 -22.13 -9.30 -18.70
CA ILE A 359 -21.13 -9.91 -17.81
C ILE A 359 -21.14 -11.42 -18.05
N GLU A 360 -19.98 -11.96 -18.42
CA GLU A 360 -19.80 -13.36 -18.77
C GLU A 360 -18.56 -13.95 -18.08
N LEU A 361 -18.59 -15.26 -17.80
CA LEU A 361 -17.40 -16.00 -17.38
C LEU A 361 -16.67 -16.54 -18.60
N VAL A 362 -15.36 -16.32 -18.67
CA VAL A 362 -14.53 -16.91 -19.74
C VAL A 362 -14.39 -18.40 -19.48
N ASP A 363 -14.85 -19.25 -20.41
CA ASP A 363 -14.79 -20.72 -20.31
C ASP A 363 -15.38 -21.28 -19.00
N GLN A 364 -16.45 -20.65 -18.49
CA GLN A 364 -17.06 -20.97 -17.18
C GLN A 364 -16.07 -20.90 -16.01
N ASN A 365 -14.99 -20.13 -16.13
CA ASN A 365 -14.00 -19.94 -15.08
C ASN A 365 -14.43 -18.78 -14.15
N PRO A 366 -14.76 -19.03 -12.86
CA PRO A 366 -15.17 -17.97 -11.93
C PRO A 366 -14.04 -16.99 -11.60
N PHE A 367 -12.79 -17.28 -12.00
CA PHE A 367 -11.64 -16.39 -11.79
C PHE A 367 -11.36 -15.44 -12.97
N VAL A 368 -12.11 -15.55 -14.08
CA VAL A 368 -11.92 -14.67 -15.25
C VAL A 368 -13.27 -14.21 -15.77
N TRP A 369 -13.58 -12.93 -15.55
CA TRP A 369 -14.84 -12.34 -15.96
C TRP A 369 -14.60 -11.38 -17.12
N THR A 370 -15.46 -11.43 -18.13
CA THR A 370 -15.52 -10.44 -19.20
C THR A 370 -16.73 -9.55 -18.95
N ILE A 371 -16.50 -8.25 -18.95
CA ILE A 371 -17.53 -7.22 -18.81
C ILE A 371 -17.55 -6.42 -20.11
N THR A 372 -18.70 -6.38 -20.75
CA THR A 372 -18.96 -5.50 -21.90
C THR A 372 -19.80 -4.33 -21.42
N TYR A 373 -19.18 -3.16 -21.31
CA TYR A 373 -19.84 -1.92 -20.96
C TYR A 373 -20.22 -1.15 -22.23
N PHE A 374 -21.51 -0.86 -22.38
CA PHE A 374 -21.98 0.02 -23.43
C PHE A 374 -22.09 1.43 -22.86
N GLY A 375 -21.42 2.39 -23.49
CA GLY A 375 -21.41 3.77 -23.02
C GLY A 375 -22.80 4.39 -23.07
N ARG A 376 -23.15 5.12 -22.00
CA ARG A 376 -24.51 5.65 -21.83
C ARG A 376 -24.82 6.78 -22.84
N PRO A 377 -26.09 6.91 -23.27
CA PRO A 377 -26.54 8.04 -24.06
C PRO A 377 -26.19 9.38 -23.40
N MET A 378 -25.87 10.38 -24.23
CA MET A 378 -25.56 11.74 -23.77
C MET A 378 -24.30 11.85 -22.90
N THR A 379 -23.40 10.85 -22.95
CA THR A 379 -22.08 10.91 -22.31
C THR A 379 -20.97 11.01 -23.36
N ASN A 380 -19.73 11.26 -22.93
CA ASN A 380 -18.57 11.22 -23.84
C ASN A 380 -18.24 9.79 -24.33
N LEU A 381 -18.88 8.77 -23.76
CA LEU A 381 -18.72 7.37 -24.10
C LEU A 381 -19.89 6.84 -24.94
N ASP A 382 -20.87 7.68 -25.27
CA ASP A 382 -22.09 7.32 -26.00
C ASP A 382 -21.78 6.55 -27.29
N GLY A 383 -22.46 5.41 -27.45
CA GLY A 383 -22.27 4.47 -28.57
C GLY A 383 -21.05 3.56 -28.48
N GLY A 384 -20.15 3.75 -27.50
CA GLY A 384 -18.95 2.93 -27.34
C GLY A 384 -19.23 1.56 -26.72
N LEU A 385 -18.47 0.55 -27.13
CA LEU A 385 -18.48 -0.80 -26.56
C LEU A 385 -17.11 -1.12 -25.94
N PHE A 386 -17.05 -1.20 -24.61
CA PHE A 386 -15.79 -1.37 -23.89
C PHE A 386 -15.75 -2.74 -23.23
N ARG A 387 -14.85 -3.60 -23.72
CA ARG A 387 -14.60 -4.91 -23.14
C ARG A 387 -13.51 -4.83 -22.09
N ILE A 388 -13.83 -5.28 -20.89
CA ILE A 388 -12.96 -5.25 -19.70
C ILE A 388 -12.86 -6.68 -19.19
N LYS A 389 -11.64 -7.18 -19.01
CA LYS A 389 -11.40 -8.45 -18.33
C LYS A 389 -11.00 -8.22 -16.88
N LEU A 390 -11.64 -8.93 -15.96
CA LEU A 390 -11.25 -9.04 -14.56
C LEU A 390 -10.63 -10.40 -14.30
N PHE A 391 -9.43 -10.39 -13.75
CA PHE A 391 -8.71 -11.58 -13.28
C PHE A 391 -8.72 -11.57 -11.76
N PHE A 392 -9.18 -12.66 -11.16
CA PHE A 392 -9.23 -12.84 -9.70
C PHE A 392 -8.13 -13.80 -9.26
N SER A 393 -7.42 -13.42 -8.20
CA SER A 393 -6.44 -14.31 -7.57
C SER A 393 -7.14 -15.47 -6.85
N PRO A 394 -6.52 -16.65 -6.78
CA PRO A 394 -6.90 -17.70 -5.82
C PRO A 394 -6.97 -17.22 -4.36
N GLN A 395 -6.22 -16.16 -4.03
CA GLN A 395 -6.17 -15.50 -2.72
C GLN A 395 -7.09 -14.26 -2.67
N PHE A 396 -8.19 -14.26 -3.41
CA PHE A 396 -9.20 -13.21 -3.27
C PHE A 396 -10.02 -13.44 -1.98
N PRO A 397 -10.26 -12.41 -1.14
CA PRO A 397 -10.10 -10.98 -1.40
C PRO A 397 -8.79 -10.31 -0.94
N GLU A 398 -7.87 -11.05 -0.33
CA GLU A 398 -6.60 -10.53 0.17
C GLU A 398 -5.76 -9.92 -0.96
N VAL A 399 -5.83 -10.54 -2.15
CA VAL A 399 -5.30 -10.02 -3.40
C VAL A 399 -6.45 -9.54 -4.28
N GLN A 400 -6.54 -8.22 -4.48
CA GLN A 400 -7.60 -7.61 -5.28
C GLN A 400 -7.52 -7.98 -6.77
N PRO A 401 -8.64 -7.98 -7.50
CA PRO A 401 -8.66 -8.31 -8.92
C PRO A 401 -7.82 -7.36 -9.78
N ARG A 402 -7.27 -7.90 -10.87
CA ARG A 402 -6.62 -7.10 -11.92
C ARG A 402 -7.58 -6.92 -13.07
N ALA A 403 -7.88 -5.66 -13.37
CA ALA A 403 -8.72 -5.29 -14.49
C ALA A 403 -7.85 -4.90 -15.69
N ARG A 404 -8.27 -5.24 -16.90
CA ARG A 404 -7.64 -4.81 -18.14
C ARG A 404 -8.71 -4.52 -19.21
N PHE A 405 -8.65 -3.34 -19.78
CA PHE A 405 -9.43 -2.98 -20.96
C PHE A 405 -8.80 -3.66 -22.18
N GLU A 406 -9.57 -4.51 -22.85
CA GLU A 406 -9.17 -5.08 -24.14
C GLU A 406 -9.41 -4.06 -25.26
N THR A 407 -10.46 -3.26 -25.10
CA THR A 407 -10.73 -2.13 -25.97
C THR A 407 -9.77 -0.98 -25.66
N SER A 408 -8.99 -0.53 -26.64
CA SER A 408 -8.13 0.66 -26.47
C SER A 408 -8.97 1.91 -26.23
N LEU A 409 -8.75 2.56 -25.08
CA LEU A 409 -9.46 3.75 -24.66
C LEU A 409 -8.48 4.86 -24.29
N PHE A 410 -8.64 6.04 -24.91
CA PHE A 410 -7.86 7.23 -24.57
C PHE A 410 -8.52 7.96 -23.40
N HIS A 411 -8.08 7.67 -22.18
CA HIS A 411 -8.69 8.21 -20.96
C HIS A 411 -7.65 8.41 -19.85
N HIS A 412 -7.80 9.45 -19.03
CA HIS A 412 -6.80 9.79 -18.00
C HIS A 412 -6.69 8.75 -16.86
N ARG A 413 -7.78 8.02 -16.56
CA ARG A 413 -7.81 6.89 -15.59
C ARG A 413 -7.40 5.53 -16.19
N ILE A 414 -7.12 5.45 -17.50
CA ILE A 414 -6.81 4.18 -18.17
C ILE A 414 -5.40 4.26 -18.76
N ALA A 415 -4.47 3.46 -18.22
CA ALA A 415 -3.10 3.40 -18.69
C ALA A 415 -3.02 2.94 -20.16
N ALA A 416 -1.88 3.17 -20.82
CA ALA A 416 -1.72 2.82 -22.24
C ALA A 416 -1.92 1.32 -22.53
N ASP A 417 -1.67 0.45 -21.55
CA ASP A 417 -1.85 -1.00 -21.63
C ASP A 417 -3.27 -1.50 -21.24
N GLY A 418 -4.20 -0.56 -21.03
CA GLY A 418 -5.58 -0.84 -20.64
C GLY A 418 -5.79 -1.04 -19.13
N THR A 419 -4.77 -0.87 -18.28
CA THR A 419 -4.95 -0.97 -16.82
C THR A 419 -5.76 0.22 -16.29
N PRO A 420 -6.90 0.00 -15.61
CA PRO A 420 -7.65 1.09 -15.00
C PRO A 420 -7.16 1.47 -13.61
N CYS A 421 -7.21 2.76 -13.31
CA CYS A 421 -7.02 3.33 -11.99
C CYS A 421 -8.38 3.52 -11.30
N TYR A 422 -8.66 2.71 -10.28
CA TYR A 422 -9.91 2.77 -9.53
C TYR A 422 -9.72 2.33 -8.08
N THR A 423 -10.58 2.82 -7.19
CA THR A 423 -10.63 2.40 -5.79
C THR A 423 -12.02 1.86 -5.46
N THR A 424 -12.07 0.68 -4.83
CA THR A 424 -13.31 0.08 -4.36
C THR A 424 -13.56 0.45 -2.89
N LYS A 425 -14.84 0.54 -2.50
CA LYS A 425 -15.25 0.71 -1.10
C LYS A 425 -15.24 -0.61 -0.32
N ARG A 426 -15.42 -1.73 -1.01
CA ARG A 426 -15.45 -3.09 -0.48
C ARG A 426 -14.60 -3.98 -1.38
N ALA A 427 -13.47 -4.45 -0.86
CA ALA A 427 -12.50 -5.23 -1.64
C ALA A 427 -12.96 -6.69 -1.84
N GLU A 428 -13.84 -7.15 -0.97
CA GLU A 428 -14.43 -8.49 -0.97
C GLU A 428 -15.63 -8.64 -1.90
N ASP A 429 -16.21 -7.52 -2.34
CA ASP A 429 -17.41 -7.48 -3.18
C ASP A 429 -17.05 -7.14 -4.63
N VAL A 430 -17.18 -8.13 -5.52
CA VAL A 430 -16.88 -7.98 -6.96
C VAL A 430 -17.76 -6.91 -7.60
N LYS A 431 -19.01 -6.74 -7.15
CA LYS A 431 -19.89 -5.68 -7.66
C LYS A 431 -19.30 -4.30 -7.41
N SER A 432 -18.75 -4.08 -6.22
CA SER A 432 -18.12 -2.81 -5.84
C SER A 432 -16.89 -2.49 -6.73
N HIS A 433 -16.14 -3.51 -7.16
CA HIS A 433 -15.06 -3.31 -8.15
C HIS A 433 -15.59 -2.88 -9.51
N ILE A 434 -16.64 -3.53 -10.02
CA ILE A 434 -17.25 -3.19 -11.32
C ILE A 434 -17.79 -1.76 -11.28
N GLU A 435 -18.55 -1.41 -10.24
CA GLU A 435 -19.10 -0.06 -10.05
C GLU A 435 -17.99 0.99 -9.98
N ALA A 436 -16.89 0.72 -9.27
CA ALA A 436 -15.76 1.63 -9.17
C ALA A 436 -15.05 1.85 -10.52
N ILE A 437 -14.90 0.80 -11.34
CA ILE A 437 -14.33 0.92 -12.69
C ILE A 437 -15.22 1.77 -13.59
N ILE A 438 -16.54 1.52 -13.59
CA ILE A 438 -17.49 2.28 -14.40
C ILE A 438 -17.57 3.74 -13.92
N HIS A 439 -17.59 3.97 -12.61
CA HIS A 439 -17.55 5.31 -12.04
C HIS A 439 -16.29 6.07 -12.49
N ALA A 440 -15.12 5.42 -12.49
CA ALA A 440 -13.87 6.03 -12.96
C ALA A 440 -13.89 6.40 -14.45
N LEU A 441 -14.72 5.75 -15.28
CA LEU A 441 -14.93 6.11 -16.69
C LEU A 441 -15.95 7.23 -16.89
N GLU A 442 -17.02 7.21 -16.10
CA GLU A 442 -18.17 8.12 -16.26
C GLU A 442 -17.97 9.48 -15.55
N GLU A 443 -16.95 9.60 -14.70
CA GLU A 443 -16.66 10.83 -13.95
C GLU A 443 -16.28 11.99 -14.89
N VAL A 444 -17.22 12.90 -15.16
CA VAL A 444 -17.04 14.01 -16.12
C VAL A 444 -16.16 15.14 -15.58
N SER A 445 -16.23 15.40 -14.27
CA SER A 445 -15.51 16.51 -13.63
C SER A 445 -14.82 16.05 -12.33
N PRO A 446 -13.84 15.13 -12.44
CA PRO A 446 -13.07 14.67 -11.29
C PRO A 446 -12.31 15.83 -10.63
N PRO A 447 -12.15 15.83 -9.29
CA PRO A 447 -11.16 16.69 -8.65
C PRO A 447 -9.77 16.37 -9.19
N TYR A 448 -8.92 17.40 -9.32
CA TYR A 448 -7.55 17.19 -9.76
C TYR A 448 -6.77 16.42 -8.69
N ASP A 449 -6.42 15.16 -8.99
CA ASP A 449 -5.50 14.37 -8.19
C ASP A 449 -4.49 13.69 -9.12
N PRO A 450 -3.23 14.15 -9.17
CA PRO A 450 -2.18 13.57 -10.02
C PRO A 450 -1.93 12.09 -9.76
N ARG A 451 -2.28 11.57 -8.57
CA ARG A 451 -2.13 10.14 -8.22
C ARG A 451 -3.13 9.23 -8.92
N THR A 452 -4.09 9.80 -9.65
CA THR A 452 -5.09 9.06 -10.42
C THR A 452 -4.87 9.12 -11.93
N LEU A 453 -3.89 9.92 -12.35
CA LEU A 453 -3.63 10.27 -13.74
C LEU A 453 -2.62 9.29 -14.35
N VAL A 454 -3.08 8.06 -14.59
CA VAL A 454 -2.23 6.95 -15.05
C VAL A 454 -1.88 7.00 -16.53
N ASN A 455 -2.51 7.89 -17.29
CA ASN A 455 -2.15 8.19 -18.66
C ASN A 455 -1.67 9.66 -18.77
N PRO A 456 -0.34 9.91 -18.72
CA PRO A 456 0.20 11.26 -18.69
C PRO A 456 -0.19 12.11 -19.90
N GLU A 457 -0.32 11.51 -21.09
CA GLU A 457 -0.72 12.22 -22.30
C GLU A 457 -2.19 12.66 -22.22
N ALA A 458 -3.09 11.76 -21.83
CA ALA A 458 -4.50 12.05 -21.66
C ALA A 458 -4.73 13.07 -20.54
N ALA A 459 -4.02 12.94 -19.42
CA ALA A 459 -4.07 13.85 -18.29
C ALA A 459 -3.63 15.27 -18.68
N LYS A 460 -2.51 15.41 -19.39
CA LYS A 460 -2.04 16.71 -19.86
C LYS A 460 -3.10 17.42 -20.72
N LEU A 461 -3.81 16.68 -21.56
CA LEU A 461 -4.86 17.26 -22.40
C LEU A 461 -6.14 17.60 -21.62
N PHE A 462 -6.52 16.76 -20.66
CA PHE A 462 -7.76 16.95 -19.90
C PHE A 462 -7.70 18.15 -18.93
N TRP A 463 -6.56 18.35 -18.25
CA TRP A 463 -6.32 19.48 -17.35
C TRP A 463 -5.58 20.66 -18.02
N GLY A 464 -5.40 20.62 -19.34
CA GLY A 464 -4.77 21.68 -20.11
C GLY A 464 -5.70 22.86 -20.42
N SER A 465 -5.33 23.60 -21.46
CA SER A 465 -6.12 24.72 -21.99
C SER A 465 -7.46 24.27 -22.58
N GLU A 466 -8.35 25.22 -22.91
CA GLU A 466 -9.61 24.90 -23.60
C GLU A 466 -9.39 24.23 -24.98
N GLU A 467 -8.27 24.50 -25.64
CA GLU A 467 -7.88 23.80 -26.87
C GLU A 467 -7.44 22.36 -26.60
N ASP A 468 -6.69 22.14 -25.53
CA ASP A 468 -6.26 20.81 -25.09
C ASP A 468 -7.45 19.93 -24.73
N LYS A 469 -8.45 20.47 -24.02
CA LYS A 469 -9.69 19.76 -23.70
C LYS A 469 -10.48 19.38 -24.94
N LYS A 470 -10.53 20.26 -25.96
CA LYS A 470 -11.14 19.92 -27.26
C LYS A 470 -10.39 18.78 -27.94
N MET A 471 -9.06 18.77 -27.87
CA MET A 471 -8.23 17.69 -28.40
C MET A 471 -8.41 16.38 -27.63
N TYR A 472 -8.51 16.43 -26.30
CA TYR A 472 -8.87 15.28 -25.46
C TYR A 472 -10.20 14.67 -25.92
N ASN A 473 -11.26 15.48 -25.97
CA ASN A 473 -12.60 15.03 -26.35
C ASN A 473 -12.62 14.43 -27.77
N ARG A 474 -11.85 15.01 -28.70
CA ARG A 474 -11.70 14.47 -30.06
C ARG A 474 -11.00 13.11 -30.06
N LYS A 475 -9.93 12.93 -29.28
CA LYS A 475 -9.21 11.65 -29.16
C LYS A 475 -10.07 10.59 -28.47
N LEU A 476 -10.80 10.96 -27.41
CA LEU A 476 -11.73 10.09 -26.71
C LEU A 476 -12.84 9.61 -27.66
N ARG A 477 -13.52 10.52 -28.38
CA ARG A 477 -14.56 10.14 -29.37
C ARG A 477 -14.03 9.23 -30.47
N ARG A 478 -12.80 9.43 -30.93
CA ARG A 478 -12.15 8.52 -31.89
C ARG A 478 -11.91 7.14 -31.29
N ALA A 479 -11.57 7.04 -30.01
CA ALA A 479 -11.42 5.76 -29.32
C ALA A 479 -12.77 5.05 -29.15
N VAL A 480 -13.82 5.81 -28.82
CA VAL A 480 -15.22 5.34 -28.74
C VAL A 480 -15.68 4.79 -30.10
N GLN A 481 -15.41 5.49 -31.20
CA GLN A 481 -15.80 5.01 -32.53
C GLN A 481 -15.07 3.70 -32.91
N ARG A 482 -13.76 3.62 -32.64
CA ARG A 482 -12.98 2.39 -32.88
C ARG A 482 -13.39 1.22 -32.01
N SER A 483 -14.08 1.45 -30.88
CA SER A 483 -14.49 0.35 -30.02
C SER A 483 -15.68 -0.44 -30.56
N MET A 484 -16.33 0.08 -31.60
CA MET A 484 -17.40 -0.59 -32.34
C MET A 484 -16.89 -1.44 -33.51
N GLU A 485 -15.66 -1.18 -33.96
CA GLU A 485 -14.96 -1.90 -35.05
C GLU A 485 -14.27 -3.14 -34.48
#